data_AF-A0A1V1I1P1-F1
#
_entry.id   AF-A0A1V1I1P1-F1
#
_cell.length_a   1.000
_cell.length_b   1.000
_cell.length_c   1.000
_cell.angle_alpha   90.00
_cell.angle_beta   90.00
_cell.angle_gamma   90.00
#
_symmetry.space_group_name_H-M   'P 1'
#
loop_
_entity.id
_entity.type
_entity.pdbx_description
1 polymer ?
#
loop_
_entity_poly.entity_id
_entity_poly.type
_entity_poly.pdbx_seq_one_letter_code
_entity_poly.pdbx_strand_id
1 'polypeptide(L)'
;MLQSATFDKNGVSIDNTELKGKSVSVDCSEFIQEKLTDNTFGERLRKSRLELGLSIPEVADMCNVTKSIISGYECNRFNPTKEVLNLLSSKFDMDYLCMEGYTKLVYNFDEFLDKLSLWIKENNLTKEDAASKLGISRGLFRFWFNGGVISISTYNKIQDNLKKYNLL
;
A
#
# COMPACT_ATOMS: atom_id res chain seq x y z
N MET A 1 -56.98 34.49 -21.10
CA MET A 1 -57.36 33.51 -22.15
C MET A 1 -56.66 33.96 -23.42
N LEU A 2 -55.49 33.39 -23.74
CA LEU A 2 -55.24 32.11 -24.43
C LEU A 2 -55.17 32.28 -25.95
N GLN A 3 -53.96 32.04 -26.46
CA GLN A 3 -53.54 31.64 -27.83
C GLN A 3 -53.86 32.63 -28.97
N SER A 4 -52.99 32.84 -29.96
CA SER A 4 -52.04 31.94 -30.59
C SER A 4 -50.99 32.72 -31.39
N ALA A 5 -49.72 32.28 -31.36
CA ALA A 5 -48.78 32.54 -32.45
C ALA A 5 -47.83 31.35 -32.57
N THR A 6 -47.96 30.63 -33.67
CA THR A 6 -47.12 29.51 -34.11
C THR A 6 -45.76 30.02 -34.55
N PHE A 7 -44.68 29.39 -34.07
CA PHE A 7 -43.32 29.63 -34.56
C PHE A 7 -42.81 28.37 -35.26
N ASP A 8 -42.79 28.41 -36.60
CA ASP A 8 -41.93 27.54 -37.41
C ASP A 8 -40.53 28.14 -37.44
N LYS A 9 -39.54 27.40 -36.94
CA LYS A 9 -38.14 27.60 -37.31
C LYS A 9 -37.49 26.25 -37.52
N ASN A 10 -37.53 25.85 -38.79
CA ASN A 10 -36.60 25.00 -39.51
C ASN A 10 -35.43 24.46 -38.67
N GLY A 11 -35.43 23.14 -38.51
CA GLY A 11 -34.33 22.38 -37.95
C GLY A 11 -33.02 22.74 -38.65
N VAL A 12 -32.04 23.13 -37.84
CA VAL A 12 -30.65 23.21 -38.28
C VAL A 12 -30.17 21.77 -38.46
N SER A 13 -30.11 21.33 -39.71
CA SER A 13 -29.32 20.18 -40.13
C SER A 13 -27.85 20.51 -39.89
N ILE A 14 -27.29 20.00 -38.80
CA ILE A 14 -25.84 20.03 -38.58
C ILE A 14 -25.28 18.88 -39.41
N ASP A 15 -24.67 19.26 -40.53
CA ASP A 15 -23.83 18.41 -41.35
C ASP A 15 -22.66 17.92 -40.48
N ASN A 16 -22.65 16.64 -40.13
CA ASN A 16 -21.52 15.97 -39.48
C ASN A 16 -20.41 15.78 -40.52
N THR A 17 -19.83 16.89 -40.98
CA THR A 17 -18.56 16.88 -41.69
C THR A 17 -17.47 16.52 -40.69
N GLU A 18 -17.19 15.22 -40.64
CA GLU A 18 -15.86 14.63 -40.49
C GLU A 18 -14.90 15.45 -39.61
N LEU A 19 -15.12 15.41 -38.29
CA LEU A 19 -14.06 15.69 -37.32
C LEU A 19 -12.98 14.62 -37.53
N LYS A 20 -12.05 14.86 -38.47
CA LYS A 20 -10.72 14.25 -38.49
C LYS A 20 -9.96 14.81 -37.29
N GLY A 21 -10.38 14.37 -36.10
CA GLY A 21 -9.62 14.52 -34.89
C GLY A 21 -8.32 13.77 -35.10
N LYS A 22 -7.26 14.50 -35.47
CA LYS A 22 -5.90 14.03 -35.19
C LYS A 22 -5.91 13.66 -33.71
N SER A 23 -5.78 12.37 -33.43
CA SER A 23 -5.44 11.91 -32.08
C SER A 23 -4.12 12.58 -31.73
N VAL A 24 -4.20 13.68 -31.00
CA VAL A 24 -3.01 14.27 -30.39
C VAL A 24 -2.69 13.33 -29.24
N SER A 25 -1.67 12.49 -29.42
CA SER A 25 -1.03 11.81 -28.30
C SER A 25 -0.34 12.91 -27.49
N VAL A 26 -1.06 13.44 -26.51
CA VAL A 26 -0.45 14.31 -25.51
C VAL A 26 0.34 13.39 -24.59
N ASP A 27 1.66 13.40 -24.75
CA ASP A 27 2.53 12.80 -23.75
C ASP A 27 2.50 13.70 -22.51
N CYS A 28 1.55 13.40 -21.61
CA CYS A 28 1.40 14.09 -20.34
C CYS A 28 2.45 13.63 -19.30
N SER A 29 3.46 12.83 -19.67
CA SER A 29 4.50 12.37 -18.75
C SER A 29 5.23 13.53 -18.06
N GLU A 30 5.36 14.68 -18.74
CA GLU A 30 6.01 15.87 -18.21
C GLU A 30 5.20 16.59 -17.10
N PHE A 31 3.88 16.39 -17.03
CA PHE A 31 3.03 17.01 -16.00
C PHE A 31 2.94 16.23 -14.68
N ILE A 32 3.46 15.01 -14.62
CA ILE A 32 3.53 14.18 -13.40
C ILE A 32 4.95 14.16 -12.82
N GLN A 33 5.80 15.16 -13.12
CA GLN A 33 7.00 15.40 -12.32
C GLN A 33 6.66 16.05 -10.97
N GLU A 34 5.62 15.55 -10.30
CA GLU A 34 5.58 15.59 -8.85
C GLU A 34 6.81 14.78 -8.42
N LYS A 35 7.79 15.45 -7.80
CA LYS A 35 9.07 14.88 -7.40
C LYS A 35 8.80 13.58 -6.64
N LEU A 36 8.93 12.43 -7.30
CA LEU A 36 8.65 11.12 -6.70
C LEU A 36 9.65 10.93 -5.57
N THR A 37 9.20 11.18 -4.35
CA THR A 37 9.96 10.85 -3.14
C THR A 37 9.89 9.34 -2.92
N ASP A 38 10.67 8.83 -1.97
CA ASP A 38 10.73 7.41 -1.58
C ASP A 38 10.77 7.24 -0.05
N ASN A 39 10.23 8.23 0.67
CA ASN A 39 10.23 8.29 2.13
C ASN A 39 9.27 7.28 2.77
N THR A 40 8.31 6.77 2.00
CA THR A 40 7.30 5.83 2.49
C THR A 40 7.20 4.61 1.59
N PHE A 41 6.64 3.52 2.13
CA PHE A 41 6.34 2.33 1.33
C PHE A 41 5.51 2.66 0.08
N GLY A 42 4.47 3.50 0.24
CA GLY A 42 3.59 3.87 -0.86
C GLY A 42 4.30 4.62 -1.98
N GLU A 43 5.16 5.56 -1.60
CA GLU A 43 6.00 6.31 -2.52
C GLU A 43 6.97 5.42 -3.29
N ARG A 44 7.63 4.49 -2.58
CA ARG A 44 8.52 3.49 -3.21
C ARG A 44 7.77 2.57 -4.16
N LEU A 45 6.58 2.11 -3.78
CA LEU A 45 5.72 1.28 -4.63
C LEU A 45 5.32 2.05 -5.90
N ARG A 46 4.88 3.31 -5.77
CA ARG A 46 4.53 4.16 -6.92
C ARG A 46 5.72 4.34 -7.86
N LYS A 47 6.89 4.64 -7.32
CA LYS A 47 8.13 4.83 -8.09
C LYS A 47 8.50 3.56 -8.85
N SER A 48 8.61 2.41 -8.16
CA SER A 48 8.92 1.13 -8.81
C SER A 48 7.86 0.73 -9.85
N ARG A 49 6.58 0.99 -9.59
CA ARG A 49 5.50 0.71 -10.55
C ARG A 49 5.68 1.53 -11.83
N LEU A 50 5.96 2.83 -11.71
CA LEU A 50 6.17 3.71 -12.85
C LEU A 50 7.44 3.38 -13.63
N GLU A 51 8.53 3.02 -12.94
CA GLU A 51 9.78 2.56 -13.56
C GLU A 51 9.58 1.28 -14.38
N LEU A 52 8.66 0.41 -13.96
CA LEU A 52 8.27 -0.80 -14.69
C LEU A 52 7.20 -0.55 -15.77
N GLY A 53 6.71 0.69 -15.93
CA GLY A 53 5.66 1.03 -16.90
C GLY A 53 4.28 0.44 -16.58
N LEU A 54 4.05 0.04 -15.33
CA LEU A 54 2.81 -0.62 -14.90
C LEU A 54 1.73 0.40 -14.49
N SER A 55 0.48 0.10 -14.83
CA SER A 55 -0.70 0.83 -14.37
C SER A 55 -1.16 0.33 -13.00
N ILE A 56 -1.94 1.15 -12.28
CA ILE A 56 -2.55 0.76 -11.00
C ILE A 56 -3.43 -0.49 -11.14
N PRO A 57 -4.29 -0.64 -12.18
CA PRO A 57 -5.05 -1.87 -12.40
C PRO A 57 -4.18 -3.13 -12.56
N GLU A 58 -3.08 -3.06 -13.31
CA GLU A 58 -2.21 -4.22 -13.51
C GLU A 58 -1.60 -4.72 -12.18
N VAL A 59 -1.14 -3.80 -11.32
CA VAL A 59 -0.62 -4.17 -9.99
C VAL A 59 -1.73 -4.70 -9.09
N ALA A 60 -2.95 -4.15 -9.20
CA ALA A 60 -4.09 -4.60 -8.43
C ALA A 60 -4.49 -6.04 -8.77
N ASP A 61 -4.52 -6.37 -10.07
CA ASP A 61 -4.81 -7.72 -10.57
C ASP A 61 -3.75 -8.72 -10.10
N MET A 62 -2.46 -8.36 -10.15
CA MET A 62 -1.36 -9.20 -9.63
C MET A 62 -1.51 -9.53 -8.14
N CYS A 63 -2.05 -8.60 -7.36
CA CYS A 63 -2.22 -8.75 -5.92
C CYS A 63 -3.61 -9.27 -5.53
N ASN A 64 -4.50 -9.51 -6.50
CA ASN A 64 -5.91 -9.85 -6.26
C ASN A 64 -6.62 -8.86 -5.31
N VAL A 65 -6.39 -7.56 -5.53
CA VAL A 65 -7.03 -6.47 -4.78
C VAL A 65 -7.68 -5.47 -5.75
N THR A 66 -8.45 -4.52 -5.23
CA THR A 66 -9.02 -3.46 -6.08
C THR A 66 -7.98 -2.39 -6.40
N LYS A 67 -8.17 -1.68 -7.53
CA LYS A 67 -7.36 -0.50 -7.88
C LYS A 67 -7.33 0.58 -6.79
N SER A 68 -8.40 0.71 -6.01
CA SER A 68 -8.47 1.66 -4.90
C SER A 68 -7.54 1.29 -3.75
N ILE A 69 -7.26 -0.01 -3.58
CA ILE A 69 -6.33 -0.50 -2.56
C ILE A 69 -4.89 -0.12 -2.94
N ILE A 70 -4.46 -0.41 -4.18
CA ILE A 70 -3.13 -0.01 -4.67
C ILE A 70 -2.96 1.52 -4.64
N SER A 71 -3.93 2.28 -5.14
CA SER A 71 -3.93 3.74 -5.04
C SER A 71 -3.86 4.22 -3.58
N GLY A 72 -4.51 3.53 -2.65
CA GLY A 72 -4.45 3.87 -1.25
C GLY A 72 -3.09 3.58 -0.61
N TYR A 73 -2.40 2.51 -1.01
CA TYR A 73 -1.02 2.27 -0.61
C TYR A 73 -0.11 3.38 -1.11
N GLU A 74 -0.16 3.73 -2.39
CA GLU A 74 0.66 4.79 -2.99
C GLU A 74 0.41 6.18 -2.37
N CYS A 75 -0.79 6.41 -1.83
CA CYS A 75 -1.14 7.63 -1.10
C CYS A 75 -0.98 7.50 0.43
N ASN A 76 -0.33 6.45 0.93
CA ASN A 76 -0.09 6.21 2.36
C ASN A 76 -1.36 6.18 3.23
N ARG A 77 -2.51 5.83 2.66
CA ARG A 77 -3.80 5.79 3.38
C ARG A 77 -3.97 4.54 4.22
N PHE A 78 -3.38 3.42 3.79
CA PHE A 78 -3.38 2.15 4.52
C PHE A 78 -2.13 1.35 4.15
N ASN A 79 -1.83 0.33 4.94
CA ASN A 79 -0.65 -0.53 4.75
C ASN A 79 -1.06 -1.90 4.19
N PRO A 80 -0.19 -2.56 3.40
CA PRO A 80 -0.44 -3.89 2.88
C PRO A 80 -0.39 -4.95 4.00
N THR A 81 -1.07 -6.08 3.76
CA THR A 81 -0.93 -7.29 4.59
C THR A 81 0.30 -8.10 4.16
N LYS A 82 0.71 -9.09 4.97
CA LYS A 82 1.83 -9.99 4.61
C LYS A 82 1.54 -10.74 3.31
N GLU A 83 0.31 -11.16 3.09
CA GLU A 83 -0.11 -11.85 1.86
C GLU A 83 0.05 -10.96 0.63
N VAL A 84 -0.36 -9.69 0.71
CA VAL A 84 -0.18 -8.72 -0.39
C VAL A 84 1.31 -8.44 -0.63
N LEU A 85 2.11 -8.29 0.42
CA LEU A 85 3.57 -8.12 0.28
C LEU A 85 4.21 -9.33 -0.40
N ASN A 86 3.79 -10.55 -0.07
CA ASN A 86 4.25 -11.75 -0.74
C ASN A 86 3.87 -11.77 -2.22
N LEU A 87 2.68 -11.30 -2.60
CA LEU A 87 2.29 -11.21 -4.02
C LEU A 87 3.12 -10.16 -4.78
N LEU A 88 3.40 -9.01 -4.15
CA LEU A 88 4.27 -7.98 -4.72
C LEU A 88 5.69 -8.49 -4.98
N SER A 89 6.19 -9.41 -4.15
CA SER A 89 7.55 -9.98 -4.31
C SER A 89 7.80 -10.67 -5.66
N SER A 90 6.73 -11.04 -6.38
CA SER A 90 6.84 -11.64 -7.72
C SER A 90 7.35 -10.69 -8.80
N LYS A 91 7.26 -9.37 -8.57
CA LYS A 91 7.64 -8.34 -9.56
C LYS A 91 8.45 -7.18 -9.00
N PHE A 92 8.34 -6.91 -7.70
CA PHE A 92 8.98 -5.76 -7.09
C PHE A 92 10.16 -6.18 -6.21
N ASP A 93 11.15 -5.28 -6.13
CA ASP A 93 12.25 -5.41 -5.17
C ASP A 93 11.73 -5.13 -3.76
N MET A 94 11.58 -6.20 -2.96
CA MET A 94 11.04 -6.11 -1.62
C MET A 94 12.02 -5.52 -0.61
N ASP A 95 13.33 -5.60 -0.85
CA ASP A 95 14.33 -4.95 0.01
C ASP A 95 14.23 -3.43 -0.12
N TYR A 96 13.97 -2.94 -1.34
CA TYR A 96 13.66 -1.54 -1.57
C TYR A 96 12.29 -1.15 -1.00
N LEU A 97 11.21 -1.87 -1.35
CA LEU A 97 9.86 -1.49 -0.89
C LEU A 97 9.75 -1.53 0.64
N CYS A 98 10.27 -2.58 1.27
CA CYS A 98 10.18 -2.84 2.71
C CYS A 98 11.49 -2.53 3.45
N MET A 99 12.22 -1.49 3.02
CA MET A 99 13.52 -1.14 3.61
C MET A 99 13.48 -0.78 5.10
N GLU A 100 12.34 -0.26 5.58
CA GLU A 100 12.17 0.25 6.95
C GLU A 100 10.74 0.19 7.47
N GLY A 101 10.60 0.44 8.78
CA GLY A 101 9.32 0.66 9.44
C GLY A 101 8.43 -0.58 9.52
N TYR A 102 7.12 -0.34 9.48
CA TYR A 102 6.11 -1.39 9.65
C TYR A 102 6.18 -2.48 8.57
N THR A 103 6.30 -2.09 7.30
CA THR A 103 6.30 -3.07 6.19
C THR A 103 7.53 -3.96 6.20
N LYS A 104 8.70 -3.45 6.62
CA LYS A 104 9.88 -4.27 6.88
C LYS A 104 9.61 -5.40 7.87
N LEU A 105 9.00 -5.04 9.01
CA LEU A 105 8.70 -6.01 10.05
C LEU A 105 7.63 -7.01 9.63
N VAL A 106 6.59 -6.56 8.92
CA VAL A 106 5.51 -7.45 8.45
C VAL A 106 5.99 -8.43 7.39
N TYR A 107 6.83 -7.97 6.46
CA TYR A 107 7.40 -8.82 5.42
C TYR A 107 8.30 -9.90 6.05
N ASN A 108 9.21 -9.49 6.94
CA ASN A 108 10.16 -10.35 7.63
C ASN A 108 9.67 -10.79 9.02
N PHE A 109 8.37 -11.10 9.13
CA PHE A 109 7.75 -11.34 10.44
C PHE A 109 8.23 -12.65 11.08
N ASP A 110 8.62 -13.63 10.27
CA ASP A 110 9.08 -14.93 10.78
C ASP A 110 10.48 -14.78 11.39
N GLU A 111 11.37 -14.03 10.74
CA GLU A 111 12.68 -13.66 11.27
C GLU A 111 12.56 -12.82 12.55
N PHE A 112 11.55 -11.95 12.61
CA PHE A 112 11.21 -11.22 13.83
C PHE A 112 10.81 -12.17 14.97
N LEU A 113 10.00 -13.21 14.71
CA LEU A 113 9.61 -14.19 15.72
C LEU A 113 10.79 -15.05 16.19
N ASP A 114 11.71 -15.37 15.30
CA ASP A 114 12.96 -16.07 15.66
C ASP A 114 13.82 -15.23 16.59
N LYS A 115 14.03 -13.94 16.23
CA LYS A 115 14.74 -12.98 17.09
C LYS A 115 14.06 -12.81 18.45
N LEU A 116 12.74 -12.68 18.46
CA LEU A 116 11.95 -12.57 19.69
C LEU A 116 12.11 -13.82 20.57
N SER A 117 12.07 -15.01 19.97
CA SER A 117 12.26 -16.28 20.69
C SER A 117 13.65 -16.40 21.31
N LEU A 118 14.67 -15.98 20.56
CA LEU A 118 16.05 -15.97 21.04
C LEU A 118 16.21 -14.99 22.22
N TRP A 119 15.70 -13.76 22.09
CA TRP A 119 15.73 -12.77 23.16
C TRP A 119 15.07 -13.28 24.45
N ILE A 120 13.93 -13.96 24.34
CA ILE A 120 13.24 -14.56 25.50
C ILE A 120 14.12 -15.58 26.20
N LYS A 121 14.76 -16.47 25.43
CA LYS A 121 15.64 -17.50 25.95
C LYS A 121 16.87 -16.91 26.62
N GLU A 122 17.55 -15.98 25.96
CA GLU A 122 18.78 -15.35 26.46
C GLU A 122 18.55 -14.53 27.74
N ASN A 123 17.34 -13.99 27.91
CA ASN A 123 16.97 -13.18 29.08
C ASN A 123 16.23 -14.00 30.15
N ASN A 124 16.12 -15.33 29.99
CA ASN A 124 15.40 -16.23 30.90
C ASN A 124 13.96 -15.76 31.21
N LEU A 125 13.25 -15.26 30.19
CA LEU A 125 11.90 -14.71 30.35
C LEU A 125 10.84 -15.79 30.15
N THR A 126 9.74 -15.68 30.89
CA THR A 126 8.50 -16.35 30.48
C THR A 126 7.87 -15.62 29.29
N LYS A 127 6.94 -16.27 28.57
CA LYS A 127 6.18 -15.61 27.51
C LYS A 127 5.34 -14.45 28.06
N GLU A 128 4.86 -14.58 29.29
CA GLU A 128 4.15 -13.55 30.02
C GLU A 128 5.05 -12.34 30.34
N ASP A 129 6.27 -12.57 30.85
CA ASP A 129 7.24 -11.49 31.09
C ASP A 129 7.59 -10.75 29.81
N ALA A 130 7.79 -11.49 28.72
CA ALA A 130 8.06 -10.94 27.39
C ALA A 130 6.91 -10.05 26.91
N ALA A 131 5.66 -10.54 26.98
CA ALA A 131 4.49 -9.77 26.59
C ALA A 131 4.35 -8.48 27.41
N SER A 132 4.54 -8.56 28.73
CA SER A 132 4.53 -7.40 29.63
C SER A 132 5.63 -6.39 29.31
N LYS A 133 6.86 -6.85 29.02
CA LYS A 133 7.98 -5.96 28.62
C LYS A 133 7.72 -5.27 27.28
N LEU A 134 7.12 -5.97 26.33
CA LEU A 134 6.73 -5.40 25.04
C LEU A 134 5.53 -4.43 25.16
N GLY A 135 4.76 -4.50 26.24
CA GLY A 135 3.55 -3.70 26.42
C GLY A 135 2.36 -4.25 25.65
N ILE A 136 2.28 -5.56 25.45
CA ILE A 136 1.17 -6.23 24.77
C ILE A 136 0.49 -7.27 25.65
N SER A 137 -0.75 -7.64 25.29
CA SER A 137 -1.46 -8.69 25.99
C SER A 137 -0.88 -10.07 25.67
N ARG A 138 -0.99 -11.00 26.62
CA ARG A 138 -0.67 -12.42 26.44
C ARG A 138 -1.37 -13.03 25.22
N GLY A 139 -2.63 -12.67 24.99
CA GLY A 139 -3.42 -13.15 23.86
C GLY A 139 -2.84 -12.73 22.52
N LEU A 140 -2.43 -11.45 22.40
CA LEU A 140 -1.80 -10.93 21.19
C LEU A 140 -0.43 -11.56 20.96
N PHE A 141 0.36 -11.73 22.03
CA PHE A 141 1.63 -12.45 21.97
C PHE A 141 1.40 -13.88 21.45
N ARG A 142 0.46 -14.63 22.03
CA ARG A 142 0.11 -16.00 21.57
C ARG A 142 -0.35 -16.02 20.11
N PHE A 143 -1.14 -15.04 19.68
CA PHE A 143 -1.61 -14.92 18.30
C PHE A 143 -0.43 -14.87 17.32
N TRP A 144 0.64 -14.14 17.64
CA TRP A 144 1.82 -14.08 16.77
C TRP A 144 2.49 -15.43 16.56
N PHE A 145 2.70 -16.19 17.65
CA PHE A 145 3.31 -17.52 17.58
C PHE A 145 2.39 -18.58 16.96
N ASN A 146 1.14 -18.24 16.67
CA ASN A 146 0.18 -19.08 15.96
C ASN A 146 -0.01 -18.65 14.50
N GLY A 147 0.92 -17.87 13.94
CA GLY A 147 0.91 -17.41 12.54
C GLY A 147 0.19 -16.07 12.33
N GLY A 148 -0.28 -15.43 13.40
CA GLY A 148 -0.84 -14.09 13.32
C GLY A 148 0.24 -13.03 13.09
N VAL A 149 -0.07 -11.97 12.35
CA VAL A 149 0.87 -10.87 12.11
C VAL A 149 0.47 -9.63 12.89
N ILE A 150 1.44 -8.85 13.36
CA ILE A 150 1.19 -7.61 14.09
C ILE A 150 0.45 -6.58 13.22
N SER A 151 -0.50 -5.85 13.81
CA SER A 151 -1.17 -4.73 13.14
C SER A 151 -0.35 -3.44 13.20
N ILE A 152 -0.57 -2.52 12.27
CA ILE A 152 0.06 -1.18 12.29
C ILE A 152 -0.23 -0.42 13.59
N SER A 153 -1.44 -0.53 14.14
CA SER A 153 -1.80 0.14 15.40
C SER A 153 -0.96 -0.41 16.55
N THR A 154 -0.80 -1.73 16.62
CA THR A 154 0.05 -2.35 17.63
C THR A 154 1.52 -1.97 17.42
N TYR A 155 2.03 -2.06 16.19
CA TYR A 155 3.40 -1.67 15.86
C TYR A 155 3.69 -0.25 16.34
N ASN A 156 2.82 0.71 16.02
CA ASN A 156 2.98 2.10 16.42
C ASN A 156 3.02 2.28 17.95
N LYS A 157 2.26 1.46 18.70
CA LYS A 157 2.23 1.49 20.17
C LYS A 157 3.50 0.94 20.81
N ILE A 158 4.17 -0.03 20.18
CA ILE A 158 5.25 -0.79 20.82
C ILE A 158 6.61 -0.66 20.14
N GLN A 159 6.72 0.02 19.00
CA GLN A 159 7.95 0.11 18.22
C GLN A 159 9.16 0.58 19.03
N ASP A 160 8.96 1.48 20.01
CA ASP A 160 10.05 1.96 20.87
C ASP A 160 10.53 0.87 21.84
N ASN A 161 9.61 0.02 22.33
CA ASN A 161 10.00 -1.16 23.11
C ASN A 161 10.72 -2.18 22.22
N LEU A 162 10.27 -2.38 20.98
CA LEU A 162 10.95 -3.28 20.04
C LEU A 162 12.39 -2.81 19.76
N LYS A 163 12.60 -1.50 19.54
CA LYS A 163 13.93 -0.90 19.40
C LYS A 163 14.76 -1.04 20.68
N LYS A 164 14.18 -0.74 21.84
CA LYS A 164 14.84 -0.85 23.16
C LYS A 164 15.40 -2.26 23.40
N TYR A 165 14.71 -3.29 22.92
CA TYR A 165 15.13 -4.68 23.07
C TYR A 165 15.85 -5.25 21.82
N ASN A 166 16.23 -4.39 20.87
CA ASN A 166 16.96 -4.77 19.65
C ASN A 166 16.24 -5.85 18.81
N LEU A 167 14.90 -5.72 18.68
CA LEU A 167 14.05 -6.64 17.93
C LEU A 167 13.68 -6.13 16.52
N LEU A 168 14.06 -4.89 16.17
CA LEU A 168 13.87 -4.30 14.83
C LEU A 168 15.17 -4.28 14.03
#